data_AF-A0A388NTE6-F1
#
_entry.id   AF-A0A388NTE6-F1
#
_cell.length_a   1.000
_cell.length_b   1.000
_cell.length_c   1.000
_cell.angle_alpha   90.00
_cell.angle_beta   90.00
_cell.angle_gamma   90.00
#
_symmetry.space_group_name_H-M   'P 1'
#
loop_
_entity.id
_entity.type
_entity.pdbx_description
1 polymer ?
#
loop_
_entity_poly.entity_id
_entity_poly.type
_entity_poly.pdbx_seq_one_letter_code
_entity_poly.pdbx_strand_id
1 'polypeptide(L)'
;MSHAHHSNLARETPREQALFACDELTGLITACALVRPSRALHDLTPKSVRGKWKDKAFAAGVNRADIEQGRARDERGAVAARGQRD
;
A
#
# COMPACT_ATOMS: atom_id res chain seq x y z
N MET A 1 1.24 -9.08 -12.96
CA MET A 1 1.21 -8.75 -11.52
C MET A 1 0.78 -7.30 -11.36
N SER A 2 -0.39 -7.05 -10.77
CA SER A 2 -1.09 -5.75 -10.69
C SER A 2 -0.54 -4.76 -9.64
N HIS A 3 0.78 -4.77 -9.42
CA HIS A 3 1.46 -4.03 -8.36
C HIS A 3 1.52 -2.51 -8.58
N ALA A 4 1.26 -2.05 -9.80
CA ALA A 4 1.37 -0.64 -10.16
C ALA A 4 0.15 -0.18 -10.99
N HIS A 5 -0.19 1.10 -10.91
CA HIS A 5 -1.33 1.70 -11.62
C HIS A 5 -1.25 1.49 -13.14
N HIS A 6 -0.07 1.62 -13.73
CA HIS A 6 0.14 1.49 -15.18
C HIS A 6 -0.01 0.07 -15.72
N SER A 7 -0.16 -0.94 -14.85
CA SER A 7 -0.36 -2.32 -15.29
C SER A 7 -1.74 -2.56 -15.91
N ASN A 8 -2.73 -1.67 -15.66
CA ASN A 8 -4.13 -1.81 -16.11
C ASN A 8 -4.77 -3.17 -15.79
N LEU A 9 -4.19 -3.94 -14.86
CA LEU A 9 -4.71 -5.22 -14.41
C LEU A 9 -5.63 -5.00 -13.20
N ALA A 10 -6.78 -5.67 -13.21
CA ALA A 10 -7.65 -5.74 -12.05
C ALA A 10 -6.92 -6.39 -10.86
N ARG A 11 -7.24 -5.93 -9.65
CA ARG A 11 -6.82 -6.58 -8.40
C ARG A 11 -7.99 -7.39 -7.89
N GLU A 12 -8.01 -8.68 -8.22
CA GLU A 12 -9.13 -9.57 -7.91
C GLU A 12 -8.90 -10.33 -6.62
N THR A 13 -7.64 -10.64 -6.33
CA THR A 13 -7.25 -11.44 -5.17
C THR A 13 -6.68 -10.57 -4.04
N PRO A 14 -6.80 -11.01 -2.76
CA PRO A 14 -6.16 -10.34 -1.63
C PRO A 14 -4.64 -10.18 -1.78
N ARG A 15 -3.98 -11.11 -2.50
CA ARG A 15 -2.54 -11.04 -2.78
C ARG A 15 -2.20 -9.85 -3.67
N GLU A 16 -2.98 -9.63 -4.72
CA GLU A 16 -2.79 -8.52 -5.68
C GLU A 16 -3.07 -7.16 -5.03
N GLN A 17 -4.09 -7.11 -4.18
CA GLN A 17 -4.41 -5.99 -3.30
C GLN A 17 -3.25 -5.65 -2.36
N ALA A 18 -2.76 -6.65 -1.62
CA ALA A 18 -1.64 -6.49 -0.71
C ALA A 18 -0.38 -6.03 -1.45
N LEU A 19 -0.07 -6.62 -2.59
CA LEU A 19 1.12 -6.28 -3.38
C LEU A 19 1.12 -4.80 -3.82
N PHE A 20 -0.05 -4.26 -4.17
CA PHE A 20 -0.19 -2.84 -4.53
C PHE A 20 -0.07 -1.93 -3.30
N ALA A 21 -0.69 -2.29 -2.17
CA ALA A 21 -0.60 -1.48 -0.94
C ALA A 21 0.79 -1.53 -0.28
N CYS A 22 1.56 -2.60 -0.49
CA CYS A 22 2.81 -2.87 0.21
C CYS A 22 3.89 -1.81 -0.05
N ASP A 23 4.02 -1.29 -1.26
CA ASP A 23 5.10 -0.37 -1.62
C ASP A 23 5.07 0.89 -0.72
N GLU A 24 3.95 1.58 -0.73
CA GLU A 24 3.71 2.77 0.09
C GLU A 24 3.67 2.45 1.60
N LEU A 25 3.08 1.31 1.99
CA LEU A 25 3.00 0.90 3.39
C LEU A 25 4.40 0.64 3.99
N THR A 26 5.31 0.04 3.22
CA THR A 26 6.68 -0.22 3.67
C THR A 26 7.47 1.08 3.86
N GLY A 27 7.23 2.09 3.02
CA GLY A 27 7.79 3.44 3.18
C GLY A 27 7.36 4.08 4.51
N LEU A 28 6.07 3.99 4.85
CA LEU A 28 5.57 4.49 6.13
C LEU A 28 6.17 3.74 7.34
N ILE A 29 6.24 2.41 7.28
CA ILE A 29 6.83 1.58 8.35
C ILE A 29 8.31 1.94 8.55
N THR A 30 9.05 2.10 7.45
CA THR A 30 10.46 2.49 7.48
C THR A 30 10.64 3.88 8.10
N ALA A 31 9.83 4.86 7.70
CA ALA A 31 9.84 6.19 8.31
C ALA A 31 9.55 6.13 9.81
N CYS A 32 8.60 5.29 10.25
CA CYS A 32 8.30 5.09 11.66
C CYS A 32 9.50 4.53 12.44
N ALA A 33 10.29 3.65 11.84
CA ALA A 33 11.51 3.13 12.46
C ALA A 33 12.59 4.21 12.58
N LEU A 34 12.81 4.99 11.51
CA LEU A 34 13.89 5.98 11.43
C LEU A 34 13.76 7.13 12.44
N VAL A 35 12.55 7.47 12.87
CA VAL A 35 12.33 8.54 13.87
C VAL A 35 12.45 8.06 15.32
N ARG A 36 12.65 6.76 15.55
CA ARG A 36 12.89 6.22 16.90
C ARG A 36 14.38 6.22 17.21
N PRO A 37 14.78 6.37 18.49
CA PRO A 37 16.20 6.35 18.88
C PRO A 37 16.94 5.09 18.43
N SER A 38 16.32 3.91 18.55
CA SER A 38 16.96 2.66 18.15
C SER A 38 17.03 2.43 16.64
N ARG A 39 16.28 3.21 15.84
CA ARG A 39 16.18 3.10 14.36
C ARG A 39 15.86 1.69 13.85
N ALA A 40 15.31 0.83 14.70
CA ALA A 40 15.16 -0.58 14.40
C ALA A 40 13.70 -1.00 14.28
N LEU A 41 13.44 -1.91 13.34
CA LEU A 41 12.11 -2.46 13.07
C LEU A 41 11.60 -3.38 14.19
N HIS A 42 12.49 -4.11 14.87
CA HIS A 42 12.11 -5.06 15.92
C HIS A 42 11.45 -4.37 17.14
N ASP A 43 11.74 -3.10 17.35
CA ASP A 43 11.15 -2.29 18.40
C ASP A 43 9.85 -1.58 17.97
N LEU A 44 9.41 -1.78 16.72
CA LEU A 44 8.23 -1.14 16.18
C LEU A 44 6.98 -1.95 16.50
N THR A 45 5.92 -1.28 16.98
CA THR A 45 4.63 -1.92 17.19
C THR A 45 3.60 -1.46 16.15
N PRO A 46 2.63 -2.32 15.76
CA PRO A 46 1.56 -1.91 14.84
C PRO A 46 0.73 -0.72 15.35
N LYS A 47 0.66 -0.52 16.68
CA LYS A 47 -0.01 0.64 17.28
C LYS A 47 0.72 1.95 16.94
N SER A 48 2.05 1.94 16.94
CA SER A 48 2.87 3.12 16.63
C SER A 48 2.70 3.54 15.17
N VAL A 49 2.72 2.58 14.25
CA VAL A 49 2.49 2.81 12.81
C VAL A 49 1.08 3.37 12.58
N ARG A 50 0.06 2.78 13.20
CA ARG A 50 -1.33 3.29 13.11
C ARG A 50 -1.51 4.69 13.72
N GLY A 51 -0.70 5.05 14.71
CA GLY A 51 -0.65 6.41 15.24
C GLY A 51 -0.13 7.39 14.18
N LYS A 52 1.02 7.07 13.57
CA LYS A 52 1.66 7.90 12.53
C LYS A 52 0.90 7.94 11.20
N TRP A 53 0.13 6.90 10.88
CA TRP A 53 -0.77 6.89 9.73
C TRP A 53 -1.68 8.13 9.66
N LYS A 54 -2.22 8.53 10.82
CA LYS A 54 -3.17 9.66 10.94
C LYS A 54 -2.51 11.03 10.77
N ASP A 55 -1.21 11.11 11.04
CA ASP A 55 -0.43 12.32 10.86
C ASP A 55 -0.01 12.43 9.39
N LYS A 56 -0.73 13.26 8.62
CA LYS A 56 -0.49 13.42 7.17
C LYS A 56 0.82 14.15 6.86
N ALA A 57 1.35 14.94 7.80
CA ALA A 57 2.61 15.64 7.61
C ALA A 57 3.80 14.69 7.80
N PHE A 58 3.66 13.69 8.67
CA PHE A 58 4.64 12.63 8.81
C PHE A 58 4.71 11.77 7.54
N ALA A 59 5.92 11.53 7.03
CA ALA A 59 6.13 10.79 5.78
C ALA A 59 5.21 11.30 4.66
N ALA A 60 5.24 12.62 4.41
CA ALA A 60 4.37 13.28 3.43
C ALA A 60 4.56 12.76 1.98
N GLY A 61 5.69 12.12 1.69
CA GLY A 61 5.92 11.44 0.42
C GLY A 61 5.14 10.13 0.24
N VAL A 62 4.56 9.56 1.30
CA VAL A 62 3.76 8.33 1.23
C VAL A 62 2.37 8.64 0.69
N ASN A 63 2.00 8.00 -0.41
CA ASN A 63 0.66 8.08 -0.97
C ASN A 63 -0.32 7.18 -0.20
N ARG A 64 -0.95 7.76 0.82
CA ARG A 64 -1.96 7.07 1.64
C ARG A 64 -3.20 6.63 0.85
N ALA A 65 -3.52 7.32 -0.25
CA ALA A 65 -4.64 6.93 -1.09
C ALA A 65 -4.36 5.62 -1.83
N ASP A 66 -3.11 5.36 -2.22
CA ASP A 66 -2.70 4.10 -2.85
C ASP A 66 -2.77 2.93 -1.87
N ILE A 67 -2.35 3.14 -0.62
CA ILE A 67 -2.49 2.12 0.44
C ILE A 67 -3.98 1.78 0.67
N GLU A 68 -4.84 2.79 0.71
CA GLU A 68 -6.29 2.60 0.90
C GLU A 68 -6.93 1.96 -0.34
N GLN A 69 -6.53 2.37 -1.55
CA GLN A 69 -6.98 1.77 -2.80
C GLN A 69 -6.57 0.30 -2.90
N GLY A 70 -5.39 -0.07 -2.41
CA GLY A 70 -4.96 -1.46 -2.36
C GLY A 70 -5.84 -2.33 -1.46
N ARG A 71 -6.50 -1.75 -0.45
CA ARG A 71 -7.48 -2.44 0.41
C ARG A 71 -8.81 -2.69 -0.32
N ALA A 72 -9.17 -1.82 -1.25
CA ALA A 72 -10.41 -1.95 -2.02
C ALA A 72 -10.20 -2.87 -3.24
N ARG A 73 -11.24 -3.64 -3.58
CA ARG A 73 -11.27 -4.34 -4.87
C ARG A 73 -11.29 -3.29 -5.97
N ASP A 74 -10.30 -3.33 -6.86
CA ASP A 74 -10.25 -2.38 -7.97
C ASP A 74 -11.01 -2.93 -9.15
N GLU A 75 -12.18 -2.35 -9.37
CA GLU A 75 -13.09 -2.70 -10.46
C GLU A 75 -12.69 -2.03 -11.78
N ARG A 76 -11.76 -1.07 -11.79
CA ARG A 76 -11.36 -0.34 -13.01
C ARG A 76 -10.66 -1.22 -14.05
N GLY A 77 -9.97 -2.27 -13.60
CA GLY A 77 -9.36 -3.26 -14.50
C GLY A 77 -10.32 -4.35 -14.99
N ALA A 78 -11.51 -4.48 -14.40
CA ALA A 78 -12.45 -5.58 -14.68
C ALA A 78 -13.13 -5.46 -16.06
N VAL A 79 -12.93 -4.35 -16.77
CA VAL A 79 -13.43 -4.12 -18.13
C VAL A 79 -12.46 -4.67 -19.17
N ALA A 80 -11.15 -4.63 -18.92
CA ALA A 80 -10.13 -5.10 -19.86
C ALA A 80 -10.04 -6.65 -19.92
N ALA A 81 -10.24 -7.34 -18.79
CA ALA A 81 -10.11 -8.80 -18.72
C ALA A 81 -11.27 -9.58 -19.40
N ARG A 82 -12.37 -8.91 -19.77
CA ARG A 82 -13.53 -9.56 -20.43
C ARG A 82 -13.40 -9.65 -21.95
N GLY A 83 -12.38 -9.05 -22.55
CA GLY A 83 -12.17 -9.03 -24.01
C GLY A 83 -11.08 -9.96 -24.56
N GLN A 84 -10.52 -10.85 -23.74
CA GLN A 84 -9.39 -11.72 -24.12
C GLN A 84 -9.67 -13.23 -23.94
N ARG A 85 -10.95 -13.64 -23.91
CA ARG A 85 -11.36 -15.06 -23.78
C ARG A 85 -12.11 -15.56 -25.01
N ASP A 86 -11.56 -15.28 -26.19
CA ASP A 86 -11.97 -15.88 -27.47
C ASP A 86 -10.78 -16.66 -28.05
#